data_AF-A0A1C5YY08-F1
#
_entry.id   AF-A0A1C5YY08-F1
#
_cell.length_a   1.000
_cell.length_b   1.000
_cell.length_c   1.000
_cell.angle_alpha   90.00
_cell.angle_beta   90.00
_cell.angle_gamma   90.00
#
_symmetry.space_group_name_H-M   'P 1'
#
loop_
_entity.id
_entity.type
_entity.pdbx_description
1 polymer ?
#
loop_
_entity_poly.entity_id
_entity_poly.type
_entity_poly.pdbx_seq_one_letter_code
_entity_poly.pdbx_strand_id
1 'polypeptide(L)'
;MTNLSNLFEWLKISNRPKHLKAGIIIFIIWIGSVLLLTTMTILQATLTGAICVFVAMCAVEYIQKSIGGKWDWLDILAGVLLPMIAVLIIYLYGVFK
;
A
#
# COMPACT_ATOMS: atom_id res chain seq x y z
N MET A 1 -3.15 13.43 23.82
CA MET A 1 -3.04 12.40 22.78
C MET A 1 -1.86 12.77 21.88
N THR A 2 -1.03 11.81 21.52
CA THR A 2 0.11 12.05 20.61
C THR A 2 -0.34 11.82 19.16
N ASN A 3 0.35 12.40 18.19
CA ASN A 3 0.02 12.18 16.77
C ASN A 3 0.06 10.68 16.38
N LEU A 4 0.90 9.89 17.05
CA LEU A 4 0.97 8.44 16.89
C LEU A 4 -0.26 7.70 17.44
N SER A 5 -0.79 8.08 18.61
CA SER A 5 -2.01 7.46 19.13
C SER A 5 -3.19 7.71 18.19
N ASN A 6 -3.28 8.91 17.63
CA ASN A 6 -4.33 9.28 16.68
C ASN A 6 -4.22 8.47 15.37
N LEU A 7 -3.01 8.19 14.89
CA LEU A 7 -2.80 7.36 13.71
C LEU A 7 -3.20 5.90 13.94
N PHE A 8 -2.83 5.33 15.09
CA PHE A 8 -3.22 3.96 15.43
C PHE A 8 -4.72 3.80 15.64
N GLU A 9 -5.38 4.78 16.24
CA GLU A 9 -6.84 4.81 16.35
C GLU A 9 -7.50 4.95 14.98
N TRP A 10 -6.98 5.83 14.13
CA TRP A 10 -7.46 5.98 12.75
C TRP A 10 -7.36 4.67 11.95
N LEU A 11 -6.26 3.91 12.12
CA LEU A 11 -6.08 2.61 11.46
C LEU A 11 -7.05 1.53 11.92
N LYS A 12 -7.69 1.66 13.08
CA LYS A 12 -8.64 0.65 13.61
C LYS A 12 -10.07 0.82 13.10
N ILE A 13 -10.36 1.90 12.39
CA ILE A 13 -11.69 2.24 11.89
C ILE A 13 -11.93 1.57 10.53
N SER A 14 -13.19 1.22 10.22
CA SER A 14 -13.60 0.64 8.93
C SER A 14 -12.81 -0.65 8.59
N ASN A 15 -12.46 -0.86 7.32
CA ASN A 15 -11.67 -2.01 6.85
C ASN A 15 -10.17 -1.70 6.77
N ARG A 16 -9.71 -0.55 7.26
CA ARG A 16 -8.30 -0.12 7.22
C ARG A 16 -7.29 -1.17 7.70
N PRO A 17 -7.50 -1.92 8.80
CA PRO A 17 -6.56 -2.96 9.20
C PRO A 17 -6.42 -4.07 8.14
N LYS A 18 -7.54 -4.42 7.48
CA LYS A 18 -7.56 -5.44 6.42
C LYS A 18 -6.87 -4.92 5.17
N HIS A 19 -7.13 -3.66 4.80
CA HIS A 19 -6.51 -3.01 3.65
C HIS A 19 -5.00 -2.85 3.84
N LEU A 20 -4.57 -2.40 5.03
CA LEU A 20 -3.15 -2.32 5.40
C LEU A 20 -2.46 -3.68 5.28
N LYS A 21 -3.04 -4.72 5.89
CA LYS A 21 -2.49 -6.09 5.83
C LYS A 21 -2.42 -6.62 4.39
N ALA A 22 -3.48 -6.44 3.62
CA ALA A 22 -3.53 -6.86 2.22
C ALA A 22 -2.50 -6.10 1.37
N GLY A 23 -2.39 -4.79 1.56
CA GLY A 23 -1.42 -3.94 0.86
C GLY A 23 0.02 -4.38 1.10
N ILE A 24 0.40 -4.66 2.35
CA ILE A 24 1.73 -5.18 2.69
C ILE A 24 2.01 -6.52 1.98
N ILE A 25 1.05 -7.46 2.03
CA ILE A 25 1.22 -8.80 1.45
C ILE A 25 1.41 -8.70 -0.07
N ILE A 26 0.53 -7.96 -0.75
CA ILE A 26 0.61 -7.75 -2.20
C ILE A 26 1.95 -7.10 -2.56
N PHE A 27 2.38 -6.10 -1.79
CA PHE A 27 3.63 -5.39 -2.02
C PHE A 27 4.86 -6.29 -1.94
N ILE A 28 4.95 -7.12 -0.88
CA ILE A 28 6.07 -8.05 -0.68
C ILE A 28 6.12 -9.08 -1.81
N ILE A 29 4.96 -9.67 -2.15
CA ILE A 29 4.87 -10.66 -3.23
C ILE A 29 5.25 -10.03 -4.56
N TRP A 30 4.79 -8.82 -4.85
CA TRP A 30 5.12 -8.10 -6.09
C TRP A 30 6.62 -7.85 -6.21
N ILE A 31 7.25 -7.28 -5.17
CA ILE A 31 8.69 -7.00 -5.16
C ILE A 31 9.48 -8.29 -5.35
N GLY A 32 9.17 -9.34 -4.59
CA GLY A 32 9.86 -10.62 -4.70
C GLY A 32 9.74 -11.23 -6.10
N SER A 33 8.54 -11.19 -6.68
CA SER A 33 8.29 -11.74 -8.02
C SER A 33 9.03 -10.95 -9.10
N VAL A 34 8.96 -9.62 -9.06
CA VAL A 34 9.58 -8.76 -10.08
C VAL A 34 11.11 -8.82 -10.01
N LEU A 35 11.70 -8.80 -8.81
CA LEU A 35 13.16 -8.93 -8.66
C LEU A 35 13.67 -10.31 -9.06
N LEU A 36 12.86 -11.36 -8.92
CA LEU A 36 13.23 -12.72 -9.33
C LEU A 36 13.12 -12.91 -10.85
N LEU A 37 12.11 -12.33 -11.48
CA LEU A 37 11.73 -12.62 -12.87
C LEU A 37 12.19 -11.57 -13.88
N THR A 38 12.68 -10.42 -13.43
CA THR A 38 13.04 -9.28 -14.29
C THR A 38 14.36 -8.64 -13.88
N THR A 39 14.87 -7.74 -14.72
CA THR A 39 16.07 -6.94 -14.44
C THR A 39 15.73 -5.57 -13.84
N MET A 40 14.55 -5.41 -13.24
CA MET A 40 14.15 -4.15 -12.62
C MET A 40 15.03 -3.80 -11.42
N THR A 41 15.31 -2.52 -11.25
CA THR A 41 15.97 -2.02 -10.03
C THR A 41 15.02 -2.09 -8.83
N ILE A 42 15.57 -2.06 -7.61
CA ILE A 42 14.76 -2.04 -6.38
C ILE A 42 13.77 -0.86 -6.37
N LEU A 43 14.19 0.32 -6.86
CA LEU A 43 13.31 1.49 -6.97
C LEU A 43 12.15 1.27 -7.96
N GLN A 44 12.43 0.65 -9.11
CA GLN A 44 11.38 0.31 -10.09
C GLN A 44 10.42 -0.73 -9.52
N ALA A 45 10.93 -1.75 -8.83
CA ALA A 45 10.12 -2.80 -8.22
C ALA A 45 9.21 -2.25 -7.11
N THR A 46 9.72 -1.36 -6.25
CA THR A 46 8.91 -0.74 -5.19
C THR A 46 7.89 0.24 -5.75
N LEU A 47 8.24 1.07 -6.75
CA LEU A 47 7.30 2.00 -7.36
C LEU A 47 6.15 1.27 -8.06
N THR A 48 6.47 0.27 -8.89
CA THR A 48 5.45 -0.54 -9.58
C THR A 48 4.61 -1.34 -8.58
N GLY A 49 5.20 -1.82 -7.49
CA GLY A 49 4.48 -2.47 -6.40
C GLY A 49 3.50 -1.54 -5.70
N ALA A 50 3.86 -0.28 -5.45
CA ALA A 50 2.95 0.69 -4.85
C ALA A 50 1.75 1.00 -5.76
N ILE A 51 2.00 1.13 -7.07
CA ILE A 51 0.93 1.29 -8.07
C ILE A 51 0.03 0.04 -8.11
N CYS A 52 0.62 -1.15 -8.08
CA CYS A 52 -0.12 -2.41 -8.03
C CYS A 52 -1.04 -2.49 -6.80
N VAL A 53 -0.53 -2.14 -5.62
CA VAL A 53 -1.33 -2.08 -4.39
C VAL A 53 -2.46 -1.06 -4.51
N PHE A 54 -2.20 0.14 -5.03
CA PHE A 54 -3.24 1.15 -5.24
C PHE A 54 -4.38 0.62 -6.11
N VAL A 55 -4.06 0.02 -7.26
CA VAL A 55 -5.06 -0.59 -8.16
C VAL A 55 -5.82 -1.70 -7.46
N ALA A 56 -5.14 -2.57 -6.71
CA ALA A 56 -5.78 -3.64 -5.95
C ALA A 56 -6.74 -3.10 -4.88
N MET A 57 -6.36 -2.03 -4.16
CA MET A 57 -7.24 -1.39 -3.18
C MET A 57 -8.47 -0.76 -3.84
N CYS A 58 -8.29 -0.07 -4.97
CA CYS A 58 -9.41 0.45 -5.76
C CYS A 58 -10.35 -0.67 -6.23
N ALA A 59 -9.81 -1.82 -6.66
CA ALA A 59 -10.62 -2.96 -7.07
C ALA A 59 -11.42 -3.56 -5.91
N VAL A 60 -10.82 -3.69 -4.73
CA VAL A 60 -11.50 -4.17 -3.52
C VAL A 60 -12.64 -3.21 -3.12
N GLU A 61 -12.38 -1.91 -3.07
CA GLU A 61 -13.43 -0.90 -2.78
C GLU A 61 -14.53 -0.89 -3.83
N TYR A 62 -14.19 -1.10 -5.10
CA TYR A 62 -15.18 -1.19 -6.18
C TYR A 62 -16.11 -2.38 -5.97
N ILE A 63 -15.56 -3.55 -5.63
CA ILE A 63 -16.34 -4.75 -5.32
C ILE A 63 -17.18 -4.54 -4.06
N GLN A 64 -16.62 -3.96 -3.00
CA GLN A 64 -17.38 -3.66 -1.79
C GLN A 64 -18.55 -2.70 -2.08
N LYS A 65 -18.33 -1.69 -2.92
CA LYS A 65 -19.38 -0.78 -3.37
C LYS A 65 -20.46 -1.51 -4.17
N SER A 66 -20.10 -2.45 -5.04
CA SER A 66 -21.06 -3.17 -5.87
C SER A 66 -21.96 -4.13 -5.08
N ILE A 67 -21.53 -4.58 -3.90
CA ILE A 67 -22.32 -5.44 -3.00
C ILE A 67 -23.04 -4.66 -1.88
N GLY A 68 -23.17 -3.33 -2.00
CA GLY A 68 -23.91 -2.48 -1.06
C GLY A 68 -23.06 -1.77 0.00
N GLY A 69 -21.74 -1.88 -0.05
CA GLY A 69 -20.82 -1.07 0.75
C GLY A 69 -20.73 0.38 0.28
N LYS A 70 -20.13 1.24 1.11
CA LYS A 70 -19.81 2.63 0.75
C LYS A 70 -18.33 2.72 0.37
N TRP A 71 -18.05 3.37 -0.74
CA TRP A 71 -16.68 3.68 -1.15
C TRP A 71 -15.97 4.55 -0.10
N ASP A 72 -14.81 4.08 0.40
CA ASP A 72 -13.97 4.79 1.36
C ASP A 72 -12.53 4.96 0.83
N TRP A 73 -12.18 6.19 0.44
CA TRP A 73 -10.82 6.54 0.04
C TRP A 73 -9.78 6.35 1.16
N LEU A 74 -10.20 6.38 2.43
CA LEU A 74 -9.30 6.18 3.56
C LEU A 74 -8.91 4.70 3.72
N ASP A 75 -9.76 3.77 3.30
CA ASP A 75 -9.45 2.34 3.26
C ASP A 75 -8.43 2.06 2.15
N ILE A 76 -8.54 2.74 1.01
CA ILE A 76 -7.50 2.74 -0.03
C ILE A 76 -6.19 3.29 0.53
N LEU A 77 -6.23 4.48 1.12
CA LEU A 77 -5.04 5.14 1.69
C LEU A 77 -4.34 4.24 2.72
N ALA A 78 -5.10 3.58 3.59
CA ALA A 78 -4.55 2.64 4.57
C ALA A 78 -3.79 1.48 3.92
N GLY A 79 -4.26 0.97 2.77
CA GLY A 79 -3.57 -0.07 2.02
C GLY A 79 -2.27 0.40 1.35
N VAL A 80 -2.22 1.63 0.83
CA VAL A 80 -1.06 2.12 0.07
C VAL A 80 -0.02 2.85 0.95
N LEU A 81 -0.36 3.17 2.21
CA LEU A 81 0.50 3.98 3.08
C LEU A 81 1.91 3.42 3.24
N LEU A 82 2.03 2.14 3.61
CA LEU A 82 3.34 1.49 3.78
C LEU A 82 4.12 1.34 2.47
N PRO A 83 3.50 0.88 1.35
CA PRO A 83 4.15 0.90 0.04
C PRO A 83 4.73 2.27 -0.33
N MET A 84 3.98 3.36 -0.11
CA MET A 84 4.44 4.72 -0.43
C MET A 84 5.63 5.15 0.45
N ILE A 85 5.59 4.85 1.74
CA ILE A 85 6.72 5.11 2.64
C ILE A 85 7.96 4.33 2.20
N ALA A 86 7.80 3.07 1.81
CA ALA A 86 8.91 2.24 1.32
C ALA A 86 9.52 2.81 0.02
N VAL A 87 8.70 3.24 -0.93
CA VAL A 87 9.17 3.91 -2.16
C VAL A 87 9.98 5.16 -1.81
N LEU A 88 9.48 6.00 -0.90
CA LEU A 88 10.17 7.22 -0.48
C LEU A 88 11.54 6.91 0.16
N ILE A 89 11.61 5.94 1.07
CA ILE A 89 12.86 5.55 1.73
C ILE A 89 13.89 5.07 0.69
N ILE A 90 13.48 4.21 -0.24
CA ILE A 90 14.37 3.68 -1.28
C ILE A 90 14.82 4.78 -2.25
N TYR A 91 13.92 5.69 -2.62
CA TYR A 91 14.26 6.84 -3.44
C TYR A 91 15.32 7.73 -2.77
N LEU A 92 15.07 8.12 -1.51
CA LEU A 92 16.02 8.95 -0.75
C LEU A 92 17.36 8.24 -0.58
N TYR A 93 17.36 6.94 -0.26
CA TYR A 93 18.59 6.16 -0.17
C TYR A 93 19.38 6.16 -1.48
N GLY A 94 18.71 6.09 -2.63
CA GLY A 94 19.34 6.15 -3.95
C GLY A 94 19.85 7.54 -4.34
N VAL A 95 19.27 8.62 -3.81
CA VAL A 95 19.70 10.00 -4.08
C VAL A 95 20.92 10.40 -3.25
N PHE A 96 21.02 9.92 -2.01
CA PHE A 96 22.10 10.27 -1.08
C PHE A 96 23.29 9.28 -1.10
N LYS A 97 23.27 8.30 -2.00
CA LYS A 97 24.39 7.41 -2.28
C LYS A 97 25.10 7.84 -3.56
#